data_AF-A0A6A7VIA2-F1
#
_entry.id   AF-A0A6A7VIA2-F1
#
_cell.length_a   1.000
_cell.length_b   1.000
_cell.length_c   1.000
_cell.angle_alpha   90.00
_cell.angle_beta   90.00
_cell.angle_gamma   90.00
#
_symmetry.space_group_name_H-M   'P 1'
#
loop_
_entity.id
_entity.type
_entity.pdbx_description
1 polymer ?
#
loop_
_entity_poly.entity_id
_entity_poly.type
_entity_poly.pdbx_seq_one_letter_code
_entity_poly.pdbx_strand_id
1 'polypeptide(L)'
;MTYKEATAKVWELKARFDSPFDATDKAVIETLYFEVTHKRFVPTTCQQCYHDALIEIYLKLKKEKAMPKTCNYAMKAGFIISCPDFYHGKIFTNENLTDKVAHEYLTKYPHMESYFQKIPSDELIENKQPPAGSDSGADDTTGKDPAGKAAGSDRKKDLDQAEKAGKEE
;
A
#
# COMPACT_ATOMS: atom_id res chain seq x y z
N MET A 1 8.92 12.76 -1.87
CA MET A 1 8.92 12.87 -3.35
C MET A 1 7.80 12.02 -3.97
N THR A 2 7.29 12.35 -5.16
CA THR A 2 6.34 11.49 -5.90
C THR A 2 7.05 10.44 -6.76
N TYR A 3 6.35 9.35 -7.13
CA TYR A 3 6.92 8.32 -8.01
C TYR A 3 7.41 8.86 -9.35
N LYS A 4 6.63 9.78 -9.98
CA LYS A 4 6.99 10.37 -11.29
C LYS A 4 8.26 11.20 -11.19
N GLU A 5 8.38 12.03 -10.15
CA GLU A 5 9.57 12.84 -9.90
C GLU A 5 10.79 11.95 -9.62
N ALA A 6 10.65 10.94 -8.76
CA ALA A 6 11.74 10.01 -8.46
C ALA A 6 12.22 9.27 -9.72
N THR A 7 11.29 8.77 -10.53
CA THR A 7 11.60 8.09 -11.79
C THR A 7 12.28 9.03 -12.78
N ALA A 8 11.83 10.29 -12.89
CA ALA A 8 12.46 11.29 -13.76
C ALA A 8 13.90 11.58 -13.36
N LYS A 9 14.18 11.78 -12.06
CA LYS A 9 15.54 11.99 -11.54
C LYS A 9 16.44 10.78 -11.79
N VAL A 10 15.92 9.57 -11.59
CA VAL A 10 16.67 8.33 -11.88
C VAL A 10 16.99 8.21 -13.38
N TRP A 11 16.07 8.59 -14.27
CA TRP A 11 16.32 8.60 -15.72
C TRP A 11 17.39 9.60 -16.12
N GLU A 12 17.38 10.81 -15.55
CA GLU A 12 18.40 11.83 -15.80
C GLU A 12 19.79 11.34 -15.38
N LEU A 13 19.91 10.80 -14.17
CA LEU A 13 21.17 10.23 -13.67
C LEU A 13 21.63 9.03 -14.51
N LYS A 14 20.68 8.18 -14.93
CA LYS A 14 20.97 7.01 -15.76
C LYS A 14 21.50 7.40 -17.15
N ALA A 15 21.11 8.55 -17.70
CA ALA A 15 21.61 9.02 -18.99
C ALA A 15 23.12 9.29 -18.99
N ARG A 16 23.70 9.54 -17.81
CA ARG A 16 25.14 9.81 -17.61
C ARG A 16 25.82 8.73 -16.76
N PHE A 17 25.23 7.53 -16.68
CA PHE A 17 25.68 6.46 -15.78
C PHE A 17 27.13 6.02 -16.00
N ASP A 18 27.67 6.12 -17.21
CA ASP A 18 29.04 5.72 -17.52
C ASP A 18 30.08 6.77 -17.09
N SER A 19 29.64 7.94 -16.60
CA SER A 19 30.51 9.02 -16.13
C SER A 19 30.47 9.15 -14.60
N PRO A 20 31.54 9.65 -13.96
CA PRO A 20 31.53 9.92 -12.53
C PRO A 20 30.43 10.93 -12.15
N PHE A 21 29.71 10.66 -11.07
CA PHE A 21 28.73 11.59 -10.53
C PHE A 21 29.43 12.77 -9.86
N ASP A 22 28.92 13.97 -10.11
CA ASP A 22 29.33 15.19 -9.43
C ASP A 22 28.71 15.28 -8.02
N ALA A 23 29.02 16.35 -7.28
CA ALA A 23 28.51 16.52 -5.92
C ALA A 23 26.98 16.66 -5.87
N THR A 24 26.37 17.24 -6.90
CA THR A 24 24.93 17.44 -6.99
C THR A 24 24.22 16.11 -7.23
N ASP A 25 24.71 15.34 -8.20
CA ASP A 25 24.22 14.01 -8.53
C ASP A 25 24.29 13.09 -7.30
N LYS A 26 25.40 13.14 -6.55
CA LYS A 26 25.58 12.37 -5.30
C LYS A 26 24.54 12.73 -4.24
N ALA A 27 24.30 14.01 -4.00
CA ALA A 27 23.29 14.46 -3.03
C ALA A 27 21.86 14.03 -3.44
N VAL A 28 21.57 14.02 -4.75
CA VAL A 28 20.30 13.52 -5.28
C VAL A 28 20.17 12.02 -5.07
N ILE A 29 21.21 11.24 -5.35
CA ILE A 29 21.24 9.78 -5.13
C ILE A 29 21.04 9.46 -3.65
N GLU A 30 21.71 10.17 -2.73
CA GLU A 30 21.55 9.98 -1.28
C GLU A 30 20.10 10.21 -0.83
N THR A 31 19.48 11.28 -1.32
CA THR A 31 18.08 11.60 -1.01
C THR A 31 17.14 10.53 -1.57
N LEU A 32 17.31 10.17 -2.85
CA LEU A 32 16.51 9.13 -3.50
C LEU A 32 16.67 7.77 -2.81
N TYR A 33 17.89 7.42 -2.39
CA TYR A 33 18.15 6.16 -1.72
C TYR A 33 17.34 6.05 -0.43
N PHE A 34 17.36 7.09 0.40
CA PHE A 34 16.58 7.11 1.63
C PHE A 34 15.08 7.10 1.36
N GLU A 35 14.59 7.89 0.41
CA GLU A 35 13.15 7.94 0.17
C GLU A 35 12.60 6.65 -0.46
N VAL A 36 13.38 5.96 -1.30
CA VAL A 36 12.95 4.75 -2.03
C VAL A 36 13.23 3.45 -1.27
N THR A 37 14.28 3.42 -0.45
CA THR A 37 14.67 2.19 0.27
C THR A 37 14.46 2.28 1.78
N HIS A 38 14.26 3.49 2.31
CA HIS A 38 14.26 3.80 3.75
C HIS A 38 15.56 3.44 4.47
N LYS A 39 16.63 3.13 3.72
CA LYS A 39 17.97 2.89 4.26
C LYS A 39 18.80 4.17 4.26
N ARG A 40 19.70 4.28 5.23
CA ARG A 40 20.72 5.33 5.26
C ARG A 40 21.81 4.96 4.26
N PHE A 41 22.05 5.82 3.27
CA PHE A 41 23.28 5.74 2.49
C PHE A 41 24.42 6.40 3.28
N VAL A 42 25.60 5.80 3.31
CA VAL A 42 26.79 6.39 3.93
C VAL A 42 27.54 7.17 2.86
N PRO A 43 27.58 8.51 2.92
CA PRO A 43 28.29 9.31 1.93
C PRO A 43 29.75 8.90 1.83
N THR A 44 30.26 8.77 0.61
CA THR A 44 31.59 8.22 0.35
C THR A 44 32.23 8.89 -0.87
N THR A 45 33.53 8.69 -1.06
CA THR A 45 34.24 9.12 -2.27
C THR A 45 34.15 8.07 -3.39
N CYS A 46 33.73 6.84 -3.09
CA CYS A 46 33.63 5.75 -4.04
C CYS A 46 32.52 5.97 -5.07
N GLN A 47 32.87 6.19 -6.34
CA GLN A 47 31.89 6.36 -7.43
C GLN A 47 31.03 5.11 -7.62
N GLN A 48 31.64 3.92 -7.54
CA GLN A 48 30.91 2.64 -7.70
C GLN A 48 29.80 2.46 -6.66
N CYS A 49 29.99 2.90 -5.42
CA CYS A 49 28.93 2.87 -4.41
C CYS A 49 27.70 3.69 -4.81
N TYR A 50 27.88 4.82 -5.49
CA TYR A 50 26.76 5.62 -5.99
C TYR A 50 26.10 4.98 -7.23
N HIS A 51 26.88 4.34 -8.10
CA HIS A 51 26.33 3.55 -9.21
C HIS A 51 25.47 2.39 -8.71
N ASP A 52 25.97 1.63 -7.73
CA ASP A 52 25.23 0.53 -7.09
C ASP A 52 23.95 1.02 -6.41
N ALA A 53 24.02 2.15 -5.68
CA ALA A 53 22.85 2.76 -5.05
C ALA A 53 21.79 3.16 -6.08
N LEU A 54 22.20 3.77 -7.19
CA LEU A 54 21.29 4.15 -8.27
C LEU A 54 20.62 2.93 -8.93
N ILE A 55 21.35 1.82 -9.09
CA ILE A 55 20.79 0.56 -9.57
C ILE A 55 19.75 0.02 -8.58
N GLU A 56 20.04 0.01 -7.27
CA GLU A 56 19.09 -0.46 -6.25
C GLU A 56 17.80 0.38 -6.27
N ILE A 57 17.92 1.71 -6.32
CA ILE A 57 16.79 2.64 -6.43
C ILE A 57 15.96 2.31 -7.68
N TYR A 58 16.61 2.19 -8.83
CA TYR A 58 15.94 1.89 -10.10
C TYR A 58 15.18 0.56 -10.05
N LEU A 59 15.80 -0.50 -9.54
CA LEU A 59 15.18 -1.82 -9.43
C LEU A 59 13.98 -1.81 -8.48
N LYS A 60 14.08 -1.10 -7.36
CA LYS A 60 12.99 -0.95 -6.39
C LYS A 60 11.79 -0.24 -7.01
N LEU A 61 12.01 0.92 -7.64
CA LEU A 61 10.96 1.66 -8.34
C LEU A 61 10.34 0.84 -9.48
N LYS A 62 11.14 0.11 -10.26
CA LYS A 62 10.64 -0.75 -11.35
C LYS A 62 9.77 -1.90 -10.84
N LYS A 63 10.14 -2.49 -9.69
CA LYS A 63 9.40 -3.60 -9.08
C LYS A 63 8.07 -3.13 -8.48
N GLU A 64 8.09 -2.03 -7.74
CA GLU A 64 6.93 -1.56 -6.97
C GLU A 64 6.00 -0.67 -7.79
N LYS A 65 6.52 0.01 -8.83
CA LYS A 65 5.79 0.94 -9.72
C LYS A 65 5.06 2.06 -8.97
N ALA A 66 5.44 2.30 -7.73
CA ALA A 66 4.91 3.30 -6.83
C ALA A 66 6.02 3.74 -5.88
N MET A 67 5.83 4.90 -5.25
CA MET A 67 6.72 5.35 -4.18
C MET A 67 6.40 4.56 -2.91
N PRO A 68 7.41 4.10 -2.14
CA PRO A 68 7.16 3.53 -0.83
C PRO A 68 6.35 4.49 0.03
N LYS A 69 5.25 3.98 0.60
CA LYS A 69 4.44 4.76 1.54
C LYS A 69 5.15 4.75 2.91
N THR A 70 5.23 5.92 3.54
CA THR A 70 5.63 6.01 4.94
C THR A 70 4.60 5.29 5.81
N CYS A 71 5.04 4.30 6.58
CA CYS A 71 4.17 3.61 7.53
C CYS A 71 3.82 4.56 8.70
N ASN A 72 2.53 4.76 8.95
CA ASN A 72 2.01 5.49 10.09
C ASN A 72 2.16 4.70 11.40
N TYR A 73 2.25 3.38 11.30
CA TYR A 73 2.65 2.52 12.40
C TYR A 73 4.17 2.53 12.56
N ALA A 74 4.64 2.53 13.80
CA ALA A 74 6.06 2.39 14.10
C ALA A 74 6.26 1.37 15.20
N MET A 75 7.13 0.39 14.95
CA MET A 75 7.59 -0.56 15.95
C MET A 75 8.66 0.05 16.85
N LYS A 76 8.70 -0.37 18.11
CA LYS A 76 9.77 -0.03 19.05
C LYS A 76 11.12 -0.51 18.52
N ALA A 77 12.18 0.23 18.83
CA ALA A 77 13.53 -0.15 18.44
C ALA A 77 13.88 -1.55 18.96
N GLY A 78 14.47 -2.39 18.10
CA GLY A 78 14.85 -3.76 18.43
C GLY A 78 13.74 -4.80 18.29
N PHE A 79 12.49 -4.40 18.05
CA PHE A 79 11.40 -5.33 17.78
C PHE A 79 11.32 -5.69 16.29
N ILE A 80 11.01 -6.95 16.00
CA ILE A 80 10.71 -7.47 14.67
C ILE A 80 9.45 -8.33 14.75
N ILE A 81 8.66 -8.35 13.67
CA ILE A 81 7.57 -9.31 13.53
C ILE A 81 8.17 -10.54 12.86
N SER A 82 8.30 -11.62 13.62
CA SER A 82 8.76 -12.92 13.15
C SER A 82 7.78 -13.99 13.63
N CYS A 83 6.61 -14.03 12.98
CA CYS A 83 5.54 -14.96 13.35
C CYS A 83 5.38 -16.00 12.23
N PRO A 84 5.62 -17.31 12.49
CA PRO A 84 5.48 -18.37 11.50
C PRO A 84 4.09 -18.39 10.83
N ASP A 85 3.05 -18.10 11.61
CA ASP A 85 1.65 -18.11 11.18
C ASP A 85 1.19 -16.79 10.52
N PHE A 86 2.13 -15.87 10.25
CA PHE A 86 1.86 -14.60 9.60
C PHE A 86 2.77 -14.45 8.37
N TYR A 87 2.17 -14.33 7.18
CA TYR A 87 2.89 -14.26 5.89
C TYR A 87 4.00 -15.33 5.75
N HIS A 88 3.73 -16.56 6.17
CA HIS A 88 4.66 -17.69 6.10
C HIS A 88 6.01 -17.45 6.80
N GLY A 89 6.00 -16.76 7.94
CA GLY A 89 7.22 -16.46 8.68
C GLY A 89 8.06 -15.34 8.07
N LYS A 90 7.52 -14.57 7.12
CA LYS A 90 8.21 -13.39 6.59
C LYS A 90 8.50 -12.40 7.73
N ILE A 91 9.75 -11.98 7.82
CA ILE A 91 10.20 -11.02 8.84
C ILE A 91 9.81 -9.61 8.43
N PHE A 92 9.11 -8.90 9.31
CA PHE A 92 8.86 -7.47 9.15
C PHE A 92 9.60 -6.63 10.18
N THR A 93 10.15 -5.51 9.72
CA THR A 93 10.82 -4.47 10.49
C THR A 93 10.24 -3.11 10.08
N ASN A 94 10.59 -2.04 10.79
CA ASN A 94 10.18 -0.68 10.41
C ASN A 94 10.54 -0.30 8.95
N GLU A 95 11.53 -0.95 8.34
CA GLU A 95 11.97 -0.66 6.97
C GLU A 95 11.03 -1.22 5.90
N ASN A 96 10.32 -2.31 6.20
CA ASN A 96 9.48 -3.02 5.23
C ASN A 96 8.01 -3.13 5.65
N LEU A 97 7.67 -2.63 6.84
CA LEU A 97 6.33 -2.61 7.38
C LEU A 97 5.48 -1.59 6.62
N THR A 98 4.22 -1.95 6.40
CA THR A 98 3.22 -1.06 5.80
C THR A 98 2.01 -0.99 6.72
N ASP A 99 1.22 0.08 6.62
CA ASP A 99 0.02 0.25 7.46
C ASP A 99 -0.94 -0.93 7.35
N LYS A 100 -1.10 -1.47 6.14
CA LYS A 100 -1.92 -2.65 5.90
C LYS A 100 -1.41 -3.86 6.69
N VAL A 101 -0.11 -4.16 6.59
CA VAL A 101 0.50 -5.31 7.28
C VAL A 101 0.49 -5.11 8.79
N ALA A 102 0.79 -3.90 9.27
CA ALA A 102 0.79 -3.58 10.69
C ALA A 102 -0.62 -3.74 11.30
N HIS A 103 -1.63 -3.22 10.61
CA HIS A 103 -3.02 -3.35 11.03
C HIS A 103 -3.47 -4.81 11.04
N GLU A 104 -3.25 -5.55 9.94
CA GLU A 104 -3.60 -6.98 9.84
C GLU A 104 -2.91 -7.81 10.95
N TYR A 105 -1.67 -7.49 11.28
CA TYR A 105 -0.94 -8.12 12.37
C TYR A 105 -1.57 -7.86 13.74
N LEU A 106 -1.93 -6.61 14.04
CA LEU A 106 -2.56 -6.24 15.30
C LEU A 106 -4.00 -6.76 15.41
N THR A 107 -4.75 -6.84 14.32
CA THR A 107 -6.08 -7.49 14.29
C THR A 107 -5.97 -8.97 14.65
N LYS A 108 -4.96 -9.68 14.14
CA LYS A 108 -4.76 -11.11 14.42
C LYS A 108 -4.14 -11.36 15.80
N TYR A 109 -3.28 -10.45 16.26
CA TYR A 109 -2.59 -10.56 17.54
C TYR A 109 -2.70 -9.28 18.38
N PRO A 110 -3.88 -8.98 18.96
CA PRO A 110 -4.12 -7.71 19.67
C PRO A 110 -3.18 -7.47 20.85
N HIS A 111 -2.72 -8.54 21.51
CA HIS A 111 -1.77 -8.46 22.63
C HIS A 111 -0.37 -7.96 22.21
N MET A 112 -0.06 -7.92 20.92
CA MET A 112 1.23 -7.46 20.38
C MET A 112 1.30 -5.94 20.17
N GLU A 113 0.26 -5.18 20.55
CA GLU A 113 0.29 -3.71 20.57
C GLU A 113 1.51 -3.15 21.30
N SER A 114 1.98 -3.85 22.34
CA SER A 114 3.17 -3.46 23.10
C SER A 114 4.45 -3.36 22.27
N TYR A 115 4.50 -3.96 21.08
CA TYR A 115 5.65 -3.92 20.17
C TYR A 115 5.69 -2.62 19.36
N PHE A 116 4.58 -1.89 19.31
CA PHE A 116 4.44 -0.64 18.59
C PHE A 116 4.72 0.54 19.51
N GLN A 117 5.48 1.50 18.99
CA GLN A 117 5.69 2.81 19.59
C GLN A 117 4.61 3.79 19.13
N LYS A 118 4.13 3.65 17.88
CA LYS A 118 3.09 4.50 17.30
C LYS A 118 2.05 3.60 16.63
N ILE A 119 0.80 3.78 17.05
CA ILE A 119 -0.40 3.19 16.43
C ILE A 119 -1.29 4.38 16.04
N PRO A 120 -1.57 4.60 14.75
CA PRO A 120 -2.51 5.63 14.31
C PRO A 120 -3.94 5.28 14.77
N SER A 121 -4.76 6.31 15.03
CA SER A 121 -6.20 6.12 15.29
C SER A 121 -6.92 5.57 14.05
N ASP A 122 -8.02 4.83 14.27
CA ASP A 122 -8.77 4.12 13.23
C ASP A 122 -9.23 5.00 12.05
N GLU A 123 -9.34 6.31 12.26
CA GLU A 123 -9.73 7.28 11.24
C GLU A 123 -8.66 7.55 10.16
N LEU A 124 -7.39 7.23 10.43
CA LEU A 124 -6.26 7.44 9.52
C LEU A 124 -5.84 6.17 8.76
N ILE A 125 -6.48 5.04 9.04
CA ILE A 125 -6.18 3.75 8.41
C ILE A 125 -6.92 3.72 7.07
N GLU A 126 -6.18 3.75 5.97
CA GLU A 126 -6.69 3.79 4.57
C GLU A 126 -7.55 2.56 4.16
N ASN A 127 -7.94 1.69 5.10
CA ASN A 127 -8.76 0.50 4.88
C ASN A 127 -10.10 0.59 5.64
N LYS A 128 -11.00 1.49 5.24
CA LYS A 128 -12.43 1.25 5.50
C LYS A 128 -12.91 0.20 4.49
N GLN A 129 -12.93 -1.06 4.89
CA GLN A 129 -13.91 -1.99 4.38
C GLN A 129 -15.22 -1.70 5.15
N PRO A 130 -16.34 -1.36 4.49
CA PRO A 130 -17.59 -1.13 5.21
C PRO A 130 -17.97 -2.42 5.96
N PRO A 131 -18.42 -2.35 7.22
CA PRO A 131 -18.86 -3.53 7.95
C PRO A 131 -20.00 -4.20 7.18
N ALA A 132 -19.78 -5.46 6.81
CA ALA A 132 -20.82 -6.33 6.29
C ALA A 132 -21.75 -6.72 7.46
N GLY A 133 -23.05 -6.49 7.27
CA GLY A 133 -24.10 -7.16 8.03
C GLY A 133 -24.56 -6.44 9.29
N SER A 134 -25.50 -5.50 9.15
CA SER A 134 -26.56 -5.32 10.14
C SER A 134 -27.70 -6.28 9.77
N ASP A 135 -27.56 -7.54 10.17
CA ASP A 135 -28.68 -8.49 10.20
C ASP A 135 -29.28 -8.40 11.60
N SER A 136 -30.28 -7.55 11.76
CA SER A 136 -31.07 -7.42 12.99
C SER A 136 -32.37 -8.18 12.79
N GLY A 137 -32.34 -9.47 13.12
CA GLY A 137 -33.54 -10.28 13.34
C GLY A 137 -33.95 -10.27 14.82
N ALA A 138 -35.27 -10.31 15.02
CA ALA A 138 -36.06 -10.47 16.25
C ALA A 138 -36.32 -9.19 17.07
N ASP A 139 -37.52 -8.89 17.56
CA ASP A 139 -38.90 -9.42 17.43
C ASP A 139 -39.75 -8.45 18.28
N ASP A 140 -40.95 -8.03 17.86
CA ASP A 140 -42.12 -7.98 18.77
C ASP A 140 -43.45 -7.61 18.07
N THR A 141 -44.38 -8.55 18.18
CA THR A 141 -45.86 -8.52 18.27
C THR A 141 -46.71 -7.33 17.76
N THR A 142 -47.73 -7.66 16.96
CA THR A 142 -49.18 -7.48 17.28
C THR A 142 -50.01 -7.44 15.99
N GLY A 143 -50.99 -8.34 15.87
CA GLY A 143 -51.80 -8.54 14.67
C GLY A 143 -52.89 -7.49 14.45
N LYS A 144 -53.32 -7.37 13.18
CA LYS A 144 -54.71 -7.11 12.74
C LYS A 144 -54.81 -7.16 11.20
N ASP A 145 -55.46 -8.19 10.67
CA ASP A 145 -56.16 -8.13 9.37
C ASP A 145 -57.40 -7.20 9.50
N PRO A 146 -58.12 -6.75 8.44
CA PRO A 146 -58.09 -7.21 7.05
C PRO A 146 -58.22 -6.12 5.94
N ALA A 147 -58.22 -6.60 4.69
CA ALA A 147 -58.96 -6.11 3.51
C ALA A 147 -58.39 -4.94 2.69
N GLY A 148 -58.18 -5.20 1.39
CA GLY A 148 -57.94 -4.15 0.39
C GLY A 148 -57.57 -4.67 -0.98
N LYS A 149 -58.53 -4.64 -1.90
CA LYS A 149 -58.51 -5.15 -3.28
C LYS A 149 -57.71 -4.24 -4.24
N ALA A 150 -57.20 -4.86 -5.31
CA ALA A 150 -57.07 -4.34 -6.69
C ALA A 150 -55.73 -3.76 -7.22
N ALA A 151 -55.30 -4.39 -8.32
CA ALA A 151 -54.89 -3.83 -9.62
C ALA A 151 -53.55 -3.08 -9.79
N GLY A 152 -52.68 -3.68 -10.61
CA GLY A 152 -52.35 -3.11 -11.93
C GLY A 152 -50.92 -2.61 -12.20
N SER A 153 -50.43 -3.02 -13.37
CA SER A 153 -49.41 -2.41 -14.25
C SER A 153 -47.92 -2.74 -14.05
N ASP A 154 -47.49 -3.71 -14.85
CA ASP A 154 -46.47 -3.60 -15.89
C ASP A 154 -45.53 -2.39 -15.89
N ARG A 155 -44.23 -2.68 -15.86
CA ARG A 155 -43.26 -2.27 -16.92
C ARG A 155 -41.90 -2.94 -16.68
N LYS A 156 -41.70 -4.05 -17.37
CA LYS A 156 -40.39 -4.66 -17.59
C LYS A 156 -39.71 -3.91 -18.73
N LYS A 157 -38.57 -3.26 -18.48
CA LYS A 157 -37.64 -2.80 -19.50
C LYS A 157 -36.41 -3.69 -19.42
N ASP A 158 -36.41 -4.73 -20.24
CA ASP A 158 -35.20 -5.43 -20.64
C ASP A 158 -34.46 -4.50 -21.63
N LEU A 159 -33.21 -4.14 -21.32
CA LEU A 159 -32.31 -3.43 -22.22
C LEU A 159 -31.11 -4.33 -22.49
N ASP A 160 -31.25 -5.16 -23.53
CA ASP A 160 -30.16 -5.85 -24.19
C ASP A 160 -29.27 -4.82 -24.91
N GLN A 161 -27.97 -4.82 -24.61
CA GLN A 161 -26.95 -4.33 -25.53
C GLN A 161 -25.85 -5.37 -25.66
N ALA A 162 -25.91 -6.09 -26.78
CA ALA A 162 -24.83 -6.89 -27.31
C ALA A 162 -23.82 -5.99 -28.02
N GLU A 163 -22.61 -5.87 -27.47
CA GLU A 163 -21.48 -5.30 -28.20
C GLU A 163 -20.85 -6.36 -29.10
N LYS A 164 -20.90 -6.09 -30.41
CA LYS A 164 -20.04 -6.69 -31.44
C LYS A 164 -18.68 -6.02 -31.40
N ALA A 165 -17.60 -6.78 -31.28
CA ALA A 165 -16.33 -6.44 -31.92
C ALA A 165 -15.48 -7.71 -32.09
N GLY A 166 -15.19 -8.05 -33.34
CA GLY A 166 -14.36 -9.19 -33.69
C GLY A 166 -14.39 -9.43 -35.20
N LYS A 167 -13.68 -8.60 -35.94
CA LYS A 167 -13.19 -8.96 -37.27
C LYS A 167 -11.75 -8.50 -37.41
N GLU A 168 -10.94 -9.49 -37.76
CA GLU A 168 -9.56 -9.46 -38.23
C GLU A 168 -9.37 -8.43 -39.34
N GLU A 169 -8.21 -7.76 -39.36
CA GLU A 169 -7.10 -8.09 -40.26
C GLU A 169 -5.78 -7.53 -39.71
#